data_AF-A0AAW4WA53-F1
#
_entry.id   AF-A0AAW4WA53-F1
#
_cell.length_a   1.000
_cell.length_b   1.000
_cell.length_c   1.000
_cell.angle_alpha   90.00
_cell.angle_beta   90.00
_cell.angle_gamma   90.00
#
_symmetry.space_group_name_H-M   'P 1'
#
loop_
_entity.id
_entity.type
_entity.pdbx_description
1 polymer ?
#
loop_
_entity_poly.entity_id
_entity_poly.type
_entity_poly.pdbx_seq_one_letter_code
_entity_poly.pdbx_strand_id
1 'polypeptide(L)'
;MEEYQGIFDRNANEVQDLLFVQRITNQIQQQMSKKMEKEQSSSNSFKTYFRYLLKAIADYQEEVIETNFIGLSDNEIIRTARKQTFLSYAYYDKGLTQALFYYFWLRSGFLYVNWMWDGANNHSSATKQKLEYALKDSNQFLFLRTTNSELRIRGNNNSIRQWCAWEIGNFYTKHKEEKYYTSFYDKTGPRNDILDTFKPMREVVLGEIR
;
A
#
# COMPACT_ATOMS: atom_id res chain seq x y z
N MET A 1 -4.86 24.78 -16.88
CA MET A 1 -4.09 24.78 -15.61
C MET A 1 -4.89 25.43 -14.50
N GLU A 2 -5.43 26.63 -14.71
CA GLU A 2 -6.23 27.38 -13.72
C GLU A 2 -7.41 26.58 -13.16
N GLU A 3 -8.09 25.78 -13.99
CA GLU A 3 -9.23 24.97 -13.53
C GLU A 3 -8.84 23.91 -12.48
N TYR A 4 -7.77 23.14 -12.73
CA TYR A 4 -7.33 22.09 -11.80
C TYR A 4 -6.72 22.66 -10.52
N GLN A 5 -6.00 23.77 -10.65
CA GLN A 5 -5.48 24.50 -9.50
C GLN A 5 -6.65 25.03 -8.64
N GLY A 6 -7.68 25.61 -9.25
CA GLY A 6 -8.87 26.05 -8.52
C GLY A 6 -9.68 24.92 -7.88
N ILE A 7 -9.67 23.70 -8.42
CA ILE A 7 -10.22 22.52 -7.74
C ILE A 7 -9.35 22.14 -6.53
N PHE A 8 -8.03 22.09 -6.71
CA PHE A 8 -7.09 21.79 -5.64
C PHE A 8 -7.21 22.81 -4.50
N ASP A 9 -7.19 24.11 -4.79
CA ASP A 9 -7.22 25.19 -3.80
C ASP A 9 -8.51 25.13 -2.96
N ARG A 10 -9.66 24.85 -3.60
CA ARG A 10 -10.93 24.66 -2.88
C ARG A 10 -10.87 23.50 -1.90
N ASN A 11 -10.39 22.35 -2.34
CA ASN A 11 -10.25 21.18 -1.47
C ASN A 11 -9.19 21.40 -0.38
N ALA A 12 -8.10 22.08 -0.70
CA ALA A 12 -7.01 22.38 0.23
C ALA A 12 -7.50 23.26 1.39
N ASN A 13 -8.42 24.19 1.14
CA ASN A 13 -9.03 25.01 2.19
C ASN A 13 -9.89 24.22 3.19
N GLU A 14 -10.34 23.02 2.82
CA GLU A 14 -11.09 22.13 3.73
C GLU A 14 -10.17 21.25 4.59
N VAL A 15 -8.88 21.17 4.25
CA VAL A 15 -7.91 20.35 4.99
C VAL A 15 -7.33 21.15 6.15
N GLN A 16 -7.53 20.64 7.37
CA GLN A 16 -7.07 21.30 8.60
C GLN A 16 -5.55 21.36 8.74
N ASP A 17 -4.83 20.38 8.19
CA ASP A 17 -3.37 20.32 8.25
C ASP A 17 -2.74 21.27 7.22
N LEU A 18 -2.44 22.49 7.68
CA LEU A 18 -1.84 23.54 6.86
C LEU A 18 -0.42 23.18 6.39
N LEU A 19 0.35 22.43 7.18
CA LEU A 19 1.70 22.02 6.83
C LEU A 19 1.65 21.01 5.69
N PHE A 20 0.75 20.04 5.76
CA PHE A 20 0.45 19.12 4.67
C PHE A 20 0.09 19.89 3.40
N VAL A 21 -0.91 20.78 3.46
CA VAL A 21 -1.36 21.57 2.30
C VAL A 21 -0.20 22.35 1.67
N GLN A 22 0.60 23.03 2.49
CA GLN A 22 1.75 23.80 2.01
C GLN A 22 2.78 22.91 1.32
N ARG A 23 3.10 21.75 1.91
CA ARG A 23 4.07 20.80 1.35
C ARG A 23 3.62 20.23 0.02
N ILE A 24 2.36 19.79 -0.08
CA ILE A 24 1.78 19.26 -1.32
C ILE A 24 1.78 20.34 -2.42
N THR A 25 1.35 21.56 -2.08
CA THR A 25 1.32 22.68 -3.03
C THR A 25 2.71 22.96 -3.60
N ASN A 26 3.72 23.07 -2.74
CA ASN A 26 5.10 23.34 -3.14
C ASN A 26 5.65 22.22 -4.04
N GLN A 27 5.40 20.95 -3.72
CA GLN A 27 5.88 19.84 -4.54
C GLN A 27 5.23 19.81 -5.92
N ILE A 28 3.91 20.05 -6.02
CA ILE A 28 3.21 20.13 -7.31
C ILE A 28 3.78 21.28 -8.15
N GLN A 29 3.95 22.47 -7.56
CA GLN A 29 4.52 23.62 -8.24
C GLN A 29 5.94 23.34 -8.76
N GLN A 30 6.81 22.74 -7.94
CA GLN A 30 8.16 22.36 -8.36
C GLN A 30 8.18 21.38 -9.52
N GLN A 31 7.30 20.36 -9.51
CA GLN A 31 7.20 19.38 -10.60
C GLN A 31 6.72 20.04 -11.90
N MET A 32 5.79 20.98 -11.79
CA MET A 32 5.24 21.72 -12.93
C MET A 32 6.28 22.66 -13.54
N SER A 33 7.03 23.40 -12.72
CA SER A 33 8.12 24.28 -13.18
C SER A 33 9.20 23.50 -13.92
N LYS A 34 9.67 22.37 -13.36
CA LYS A 34 10.65 21.48 -14.00
C LYS A 34 10.19 20.93 -15.33
N LYS A 35 8.86 20.74 -15.50
CA LYS A 35 8.30 20.29 -16.78
C LYS A 35 8.27 21.43 -17.80
N MET A 36 7.89 22.64 -17.41
CA MET A 36 7.88 23.81 -18.30
C MET A 36 9.28 24.16 -18.82
N GLU A 37 10.33 23.95 -18.02
CA GLU A 37 11.72 24.09 -18.44
C GLU A 37 12.14 23.06 -19.51
N LYS A 38 11.56 21.86 -19.47
CA LYS A 38 11.91 20.74 -20.38
C LYS A 38 11.04 20.66 -21.63
N GLU A 39 9.79 21.09 -21.55
CA GLU A 39 8.80 20.99 -22.62
C GLU A 39 8.16 22.36 -22.84
N GLN A 40 8.71 23.16 -23.76
CA GLN A 40 8.32 24.54 -24.04
C GLN A 40 6.84 24.74 -24.48
N SER A 41 6.02 23.70 -24.64
CA SER A 41 4.64 23.87 -25.15
C SER A 41 3.59 22.82 -24.76
N SER A 42 3.85 21.88 -23.85
CA SER A 42 2.83 20.85 -23.57
C SER A 42 1.78 21.34 -22.56
N SER A 43 0.54 21.51 -23.04
CA SER A 43 -0.64 21.74 -22.18
C SER A 43 -0.71 20.62 -21.13
N ASN A 44 -0.62 20.98 -19.85
CA ASN A 44 -0.70 20.02 -18.76
C ASN A 44 -2.11 19.42 -18.67
N SER A 45 -2.23 18.15 -19.07
CA SER A 45 -3.48 17.40 -18.93
C SER A 45 -3.86 17.21 -17.46
N PHE A 46 -5.16 17.05 -17.18
CA PHE A 46 -5.65 16.64 -15.86
C PHE A 46 -4.88 15.43 -15.31
N LYS A 47 -4.64 14.43 -16.16
CA LYS A 47 -3.90 13.21 -15.81
C LYS A 47 -2.49 13.52 -15.30
N THR A 48 -1.82 14.50 -15.89
CA THR A 48 -0.49 14.96 -15.45
C THR A 48 -0.57 15.63 -14.08
N TYR A 49 -1.49 16.57 -13.91
CA TYR A 49 -1.69 17.26 -12.63
C TYR A 49 -2.04 16.28 -11.51
N PHE A 50 -3.01 15.40 -11.75
CA PHE A 50 -3.44 14.38 -10.81
C PHE A 50 -2.31 13.41 -10.44
N ARG A 51 -1.45 13.04 -11.40
CA ARG A 51 -0.26 12.23 -11.11
C ARG A 51 0.71 12.97 -10.17
N TYR A 52 0.91 14.28 -10.34
CA TYR A 52 1.76 15.06 -9.44
C TYR A 52 1.15 15.18 -8.06
N LEU A 53 -0.16 15.37 -7.95
CA LEU A 53 -0.87 15.35 -6.67
C LEU A 53 -0.68 14.02 -5.93
N LEU A 54 -0.94 12.88 -6.60
CA LEU A 54 -0.77 11.56 -6.00
C LEU A 54 0.68 11.32 -5.57
N LYS A 55 1.65 11.73 -6.40
CA LYS A 55 3.06 11.63 -6.05
C LYS A 55 3.40 12.47 -4.83
N ALA A 56 2.93 13.72 -4.79
CA ALA A 56 3.23 14.61 -3.67
C ALA A 56 2.67 14.08 -2.35
N ILE A 57 1.46 13.54 -2.38
CA ILE A 57 0.84 12.90 -1.21
C ILE A 57 1.65 11.68 -0.76
N ALA A 58 2.05 10.82 -1.70
CA ALA A 58 2.85 9.64 -1.38
C ALA A 58 4.23 10.01 -0.81
N ASP A 59 4.90 11.01 -1.40
CA ASP A 59 6.21 11.48 -0.94
C ASP A 59 6.11 12.11 0.47
N TYR A 60 5.06 12.90 0.74
CA TYR A 60 4.81 13.45 2.08
C TYR A 60 4.49 12.35 3.11
N GLN A 61 3.67 11.36 2.74
CA GLN A 61 3.39 10.23 3.61
C GLN A 61 4.65 9.46 3.97
N GLU A 62 5.54 9.23 3.00
CA GLU A 62 6.83 8.59 3.24
C GLU A 62 7.69 9.42 4.22
N GLU A 63 7.81 10.74 4.01
CA GLU A 63 8.54 11.65 4.92
C GLU A 63 8.01 11.58 6.36
N VAL A 64 6.67 11.62 6.53
CA VAL A 64 6.03 11.52 7.84
C VAL A 64 6.27 10.15 8.47
N ILE A 65 6.16 9.07 7.71
CA ILE A 65 6.41 7.72 8.20
C ILE A 65 7.87 7.59 8.63
N GLU A 66 8.84 7.95 7.79
CA GLU A 66 10.27 7.85 8.11
C GLU A 66 10.63 8.66 9.37
N THR A 67 10.01 9.82 9.56
CA THR A 67 10.28 10.70 10.71
C THR A 67 9.67 10.18 12.02
N ASN A 68 8.48 9.58 11.95
CA ASN A 68 7.69 9.25 13.14
C ASN A 68 7.61 7.76 13.44
N PHE A 69 8.01 6.90 12.51
CA PHE A 69 7.93 5.45 12.68
C PHE A 69 8.97 4.99 13.70
N ILE A 70 8.48 4.61 14.87
CA ILE A 70 9.29 3.91 15.86
C ILE A 70 9.30 2.44 15.45
N GLY A 71 10.46 1.98 14.97
CA GLY A 71 10.70 0.58 14.67
C GLY A 71 10.31 -0.28 15.87
N LEU A 72 9.56 -1.35 15.60
CA LEU A 72 9.24 -2.33 16.63
C LEU A 72 10.53 -3.08 16.95
N SER A 73 11.05 -2.88 18.17
CA SER A 73 12.15 -3.71 18.66
C SER A 73 11.67 -5.16 18.73
N ASP A 74 12.48 -6.10 18.23
CA ASP A 74 12.18 -7.54 18.15
C ASP A 74 11.74 -8.07 19.51
N ASN A 75 10.44 -8.06 19.75
CA ASN A 75 9.85 -8.74 20.88
C ASN A 75 9.24 -10.02 20.33
N GLU A 76 10.13 -11.00 20.05
CA GLU A 76 9.74 -12.33 19.55
C GLU A 76 8.61 -12.95 20.37
N ILE A 77 8.55 -12.62 21.67
CA ILE A 77 7.49 -13.05 22.59
C ILE A 77 6.12 -12.53 22.13
N ILE A 78 6.01 -11.27 21.71
CA ILE A 78 4.74 -10.70 21.25
C ILE A 78 4.35 -11.26 19.88
N ARG A 79 5.34 -11.48 19.01
CA ARG A 79 5.13 -12.08 17.69
C ARG A 79 4.60 -13.50 17.80
N THR A 80 5.21 -14.33 18.64
CA THR A 80 4.82 -15.74 18.84
C THR A 80 3.52 -15.90 19.61
N ALA A 81 3.15 -14.93 20.45
CA ALA A 81 1.89 -14.96 21.21
C ALA A 81 0.65 -14.58 20.38
N ARG A 82 0.82 -14.00 19.18
CA ARG A 82 -0.27 -13.50 18.35
C ARG A 82 -0.40 -14.31 17.06
N LYS A 83 -1.62 -14.43 16.56
CA LYS A 83 -1.89 -15.06 15.27
C LYS A 83 -1.37 -14.16 14.15
N GLN A 84 -0.46 -14.70 13.34
CA GLN A 84 0.18 -13.97 12.27
C GLN A 84 -0.63 -14.06 10.98
N THR A 85 -0.90 -12.90 10.38
CA THR A 85 -1.43 -12.75 9.03
C THR A 85 -0.36 -12.12 8.15
N PHE A 86 -0.09 -12.71 6.99
CA PHE A 86 0.82 -12.11 6.01
C PHE A 86 0.10 -11.04 5.18
N LEU A 87 0.65 -9.82 5.10
CA LEU A 87 0.14 -8.79 4.21
C LEU A 87 0.92 -8.76 2.90
N SER A 88 0.24 -8.99 1.78
CA SER A 88 0.76 -8.75 0.43
C SER A 88 0.20 -7.43 -0.12
N TYR A 89 1.09 -6.55 -0.56
CA TYR A 89 0.77 -5.16 -0.94
C TYR A 89 1.79 -4.60 -1.92
N ALA A 90 1.47 -3.51 -2.60
CA ALA A 90 2.49 -2.79 -3.37
C ALA A 90 3.32 -1.90 -2.44
N TYR A 91 4.65 -1.93 -2.58
CA TYR A 91 5.58 -1.24 -1.67
C TYR A 91 5.26 0.24 -1.40
N TYR A 92 4.67 0.94 -2.38
CA TYR A 92 4.27 2.35 -2.25
C TYR A 92 3.05 2.59 -1.34
N ASP A 93 2.32 1.56 -0.92
CA ASP A 93 1.08 1.68 -0.12
C ASP A 93 1.36 1.73 1.39
N LYS A 94 2.51 2.29 1.82
CA LYS A 94 2.98 2.22 3.22
C LYS A 94 1.96 2.75 4.22
N GLY A 95 1.35 3.91 3.96
CA GLY A 95 0.34 4.49 4.86
C GLY A 95 -0.87 3.57 5.07
N LEU A 96 -1.38 2.92 4.02
CA LEU A 96 -2.48 1.96 4.12
C LEU A 96 -2.07 0.71 4.89
N THR A 97 -0.86 0.20 4.62
CA THR A 97 -0.35 -0.98 5.34
C THR A 97 -0.12 -0.70 6.83
N GLN A 98 0.30 0.52 7.19
CA GLN A 98 0.45 0.93 8.59
C GLN A 98 -0.91 1.02 9.29
N ALA A 99 -1.91 1.62 8.62
CA ALA A 99 -3.28 1.67 9.16
C ALA A 99 -3.85 0.26 9.40
N LEU A 100 -3.64 -0.65 8.44
CA LEU A 100 -4.01 -2.07 8.60
C LEU A 100 -3.25 -2.74 9.74
N PHE A 101 -1.94 -2.47 9.87
CA PHE A 101 -1.16 -3.01 10.97
C PHE A 101 -1.76 -2.62 12.33
N TYR A 102 -2.06 -1.33 12.54
CA TYR A 102 -2.69 -0.88 13.79
C TYR A 102 -4.07 -1.50 14.00
N TYR A 103 -4.87 -1.64 12.94
CA TYR A 103 -6.16 -2.31 13.01
C TYR A 103 -6.05 -3.76 13.51
N PHE A 104 -5.11 -4.54 12.97
CA PHE A 104 -4.83 -5.91 13.44
C PHE A 104 -4.30 -5.91 14.87
N TRP A 105 -3.36 -5.00 15.16
CA TRP A 105 -2.71 -4.91 16.47
C TRP A 105 -3.72 -4.67 17.60
N LEU A 106 -4.67 -3.75 17.39
CA LEU A 106 -5.73 -3.44 18.35
C LEU A 106 -6.71 -4.61 18.56
N ARG A 107 -6.72 -5.59 17.65
CA ARG A 107 -7.62 -6.74 17.66
C ARG A 107 -6.90 -8.04 18.02
N SER A 108 -5.77 -7.93 18.71
CA SER A 108 -4.92 -9.05 19.16
C SER A 108 -4.28 -9.87 18.03
N GLY A 109 -4.30 -9.34 16.80
CA GLY A 109 -3.61 -9.93 15.65
C GLY A 109 -2.20 -9.41 15.49
N PHE A 110 -1.43 -10.12 14.67
CA PHE A 110 -0.15 -9.67 14.18
C PHE A 110 -0.17 -9.65 12.65
N LEU A 111 -0.12 -8.46 12.07
CA LEU A 111 -0.03 -8.31 10.63
C LEU A 111 1.44 -8.16 10.23
N TYR A 112 1.97 -9.12 9.48
CA TYR A 112 3.32 -9.05 8.95
C TYR A 112 3.36 -8.08 7.77
N VAL A 113 4.09 -6.96 7.92
CA VAL A 113 4.24 -5.91 6.91
C VAL A 113 5.73 -5.70 6.63
N ASN A 114 6.21 -6.19 5.48
CA ASN A 114 7.64 -6.30 5.18
C ASN A 114 8.47 -5.04 5.48
N TRP A 115 8.02 -3.85 5.05
CA TRP A 115 8.80 -2.61 5.24
C TRP A 115 8.96 -2.19 6.71
N MET A 116 8.03 -2.60 7.59
CA MET A 116 8.04 -2.23 9.01
C MET A 116 9.09 -2.99 9.84
N TRP A 117 9.59 -4.11 9.31
CA TRP A 117 10.51 -5.00 10.01
C TRP A 117 11.90 -4.99 9.38
N ASP A 118 11.95 -4.99 8.05
CA ASP A 118 13.17 -5.25 7.30
C ASP A 118 13.62 -4.07 6.42
N GLY A 119 12.85 -2.98 6.36
CA GLY A 119 13.09 -1.85 5.45
C GLY A 119 13.07 -2.26 3.97
N ALA A 120 13.43 -1.33 3.07
CA ALA A 120 13.73 -1.66 1.68
C ALA A 120 15.09 -2.38 1.61
N ASN A 121 15.10 -3.70 1.77
CA ASN A 121 16.34 -4.46 1.66
C ASN A 121 16.81 -4.57 0.20
N ASN A 122 18.01 -4.07 -0.07
CA ASN A 122 18.66 -4.01 -1.39
C ASN A 122 19.23 -5.37 -1.89
N HIS A 123 19.01 -6.47 -1.18
CA HIS A 123 19.54 -7.80 -1.51
C HIS A 123 18.40 -8.81 -1.74
N SER A 124 18.12 -9.12 -3.01
CA SER A 124 16.96 -9.92 -3.44
C SER A 124 16.87 -11.33 -2.85
N SER A 125 18.01 -11.98 -2.58
CA SER A 125 18.06 -13.34 -2.00
C SER A 125 17.71 -13.36 -0.51
N ALA A 126 18.28 -12.45 0.27
CA ALA A 126 18.00 -12.31 1.70
C ALA A 126 16.54 -11.90 1.94
N THR A 127 16.03 -10.96 1.14
CA THR A 127 14.62 -10.54 1.18
C THR A 127 13.69 -11.71 0.89
N LYS A 128 13.98 -12.52 -0.14
CA LYS A 128 13.16 -13.69 -0.49
C LYS A 128 13.09 -14.70 0.65
N GLN A 129 14.24 -15.04 1.26
CA GLN A 129 14.29 -16.01 2.35
C GLN A 129 13.47 -15.54 3.57
N LYS A 130 13.58 -14.26 3.95
CA LYS A 130 12.78 -13.69 5.04
C LYS A 130 11.28 -13.72 4.75
N LEU A 131 10.87 -13.34 3.54
CA LEU A 131 9.48 -13.43 3.11
C LEU A 131 8.96 -14.88 3.11
N GLU A 132 9.78 -15.85 2.71
CA GLU A 132 9.41 -17.28 2.78
C GLU A 132 9.19 -17.76 4.22
N TYR A 133 10.01 -17.31 5.17
CA TYR A 133 9.81 -17.59 6.60
C TYR A 133 8.54 -16.92 7.12
N ALA A 134 8.34 -15.64 6.83
CA ALA A 134 7.14 -14.92 7.25
C ALA A 134 5.86 -15.55 6.66
N LEU A 135 5.88 -15.95 5.39
CA LEU A 135 4.76 -16.67 4.76
C LEU A 135 4.50 -18.02 5.42
N LYS A 136 5.55 -18.74 5.83
CA LYS A 136 5.44 -20.03 6.54
C LYS A 136 4.85 -19.86 7.95
N ASP A 137 5.22 -18.79 8.64
CA ASP A 137 4.76 -18.49 10.00
C ASP A 137 3.35 -17.89 10.03
N SER A 138 2.75 -17.58 8.87
CA SER A 138 1.44 -16.94 8.78
C SER A 138 0.33 -17.94 8.55
N ASN A 139 -0.70 -17.89 9.40
CA ASN A 139 -1.89 -18.73 9.27
C ASN A 139 -2.87 -18.23 8.22
N GLN A 140 -2.87 -16.91 7.98
CA GLN A 140 -3.76 -16.25 7.04
C GLN A 140 -2.97 -15.35 6.09
N PHE A 141 -3.53 -15.13 4.91
CA PHE A 141 -2.95 -14.24 3.90
C PHE A 141 -3.95 -13.14 3.57
N LEU A 142 -3.50 -11.88 3.58
CA LEU A 142 -4.28 -10.72 3.20
C LEU A 142 -3.63 -10.03 2.01
N PHE A 143 -4.37 -9.91 0.91
CA PHE A 143 -3.98 -9.11 -0.25
C PHE A 143 -4.64 -7.72 -0.19
N LEU A 144 -3.83 -6.67 -0.16
CA LEU A 144 -4.29 -5.29 -0.22
C LEU A 144 -4.49 -4.87 -1.70
N ARG A 145 -5.75 -4.70 -2.09
CA ARG A 145 -6.15 -4.27 -3.43
C ARG A 145 -6.08 -2.75 -3.55
N THR A 146 -5.16 -2.27 -4.39
CA THR A 146 -5.00 -0.87 -4.77
C THR A 146 -4.70 -0.77 -6.25
N THR A 147 -4.76 0.44 -6.81
CA THR A 147 -4.25 0.68 -8.17
C THR A 147 -2.75 0.46 -8.30
N ASN A 148 -2.03 0.39 -7.18
CA ASN A 148 -0.63 0.05 -7.17
C ASN A 148 -0.47 -1.47 -7.22
N SER A 149 -1.21 -2.28 -6.46
CA SER A 149 -1.04 -3.74 -6.45
C SER A 149 -1.70 -4.47 -7.64
N GLU A 150 -2.82 -3.94 -8.15
CA GLU A 150 -3.52 -4.41 -9.35
C GLU A 150 -3.26 -3.48 -10.54
N LEU A 151 -2.47 -3.96 -11.50
CA LEU A 151 -2.19 -3.26 -12.74
C LEU A 151 -3.36 -3.47 -13.72
N ARG A 152 -4.06 -2.38 -14.06
CA ARG A 152 -5.13 -2.37 -15.08
C ARG A 152 -4.53 -2.44 -16.49
N ILE A 153 -4.13 -3.64 -16.92
CA ILE A 153 -3.64 -3.91 -18.29
C ILE A 153 -4.83 -4.27 -19.19
N ARG A 154 -4.98 -3.62 -20.35
CA ARG A 154 -6.05 -3.94 -21.31
C ARG A 154 -5.88 -5.38 -21.84
N GLY A 155 -6.98 -6.15 -21.85
CA GLY A 155 -7.03 -7.51 -22.40
C GLY A 155 -6.63 -8.63 -21.43
N ASN A 156 -6.23 -8.30 -20.21
CA ASN A 156 -5.97 -9.27 -19.14
C ASN A 156 -6.71 -8.79 -17.89
N ASN A 157 -7.39 -9.68 -17.19
CA ASN A 157 -8.29 -9.42 -16.05
C ASN A 157 -7.57 -8.77 -14.83
N ASN A 158 -7.03 -7.55 -14.97
CA ASN A 158 -6.15 -6.83 -14.04
C ASN A 158 -4.96 -7.65 -13.53
N SER A 159 -3.76 -7.55 -14.09
CA SER A 159 -2.60 -8.32 -13.58
C SER A 159 -2.14 -7.85 -12.18
N ILE A 160 -1.73 -8.78 -11.31
CA ILE A 160 -1.13 -8.46 -10.01
C ILE A 160 0.38 -8.20 -10.18
N ARG A 161 0.93 -7.25 -9.41
CA ARG A 161 2.39 -6.98 -9.43
C ARG A 161 3.20 -8.25 -9.13
N GLN A 162 4.37 -8.36 -9.75
CA GLN A 162 5.22 -9.56 -9.72
C GLN A 162 5.50 -10.09 -8.31
N TRP A 163 5.90 -9.22 -7.37
CA TRP A 163 6.17 -9.62 -5.98
C TRP A 163 4.91 -10.14 -5.28
N CYS A 164 3.78 -9.43 -5.40
CA CYS A 164 2.51 -9.89 -4.84
C CYS A 164 2.06 -11.22 -5.46
N ALA A 165 2.21 -11.38 -6.79
CA ALA A 165 1.87 -12.63 -7.46
C ALA A 165 2.75 -13.80 -6.98
N TRP A 166 4.04 -13.55 -6.74
CA TRP A 166 4.95 -14.54 -6.15
C TRP A 166 4.57 -14.89 -4.71
N GLU A 167 4.23 -13.91 -3.86
CA GLU A 167 3.78 -14.13 -2.47
C GLU A 167 2.50 -14.97 -2.43
N ILE A 168 1.52 -14.61 -3.27
CA ILE A 168 0.27 -15.36 -3.43
C ILE A 168 0.59 -16.80 -3.85
N GLY A 169 1.40 -16.98 -4.89
CA GLY A 169 1.79 -18.31 -5.38
C GLY A 169 2.47 -19.17 -4.31
N ASN A 170 3.36 -18.60 -3.50
CA ASN A 170 4.01 -19.31 -2.41
C ASN A 170 3.01 -19.71 -1.33
N PHE A 171 2.09 -18.81 -0.96
CA PHE A 171 1.08 -19.11 0.06
C PHE A 171 0.15 -20.25 -0.40
N TYR A 172 -0.26 -20.26 -1.68
CA TYR A 172 -1.09 -21.32 -2.27
C TYR A 172 -0.50 -22.73 -2.11
N THR A 173 0.83 -22.87 -2.08
CA THR A 173 1.48 -24.18 -1.91
C THR A 173 1.36 -24.74 -0.49
N LYS A 174 1.09 -23.89 0.51
CA LYS A 174 1.14 -24.25 1.94
C LYS A 174 -0.22 -24.16 2.64
N HIS A 175 -1.05 -23.18 2.30
CA HIS A 175 -2.35 -22.91 2.94
C HIS A 175 -3.41 -22.54 1.89
N LYS A 176 -4.42 -23.40 1.71
CA LYS A 176 -5.37 -23.28 0.60
C LYS A 176 -6.62 -22.45 0.90
N GLU A 177 -6.98 -22.24 2.17
CA GLU A 177 -8.34 -21.76 2.52
C GLU A 177 -8.39 -20.37 3.17
N GLU A 178 -7.35 -19.98 3.88
CA GLU A 178 -7.32 -18.74 4.67
C GLU A 178 -6.69 -17.57 3.90
N LYS A 179 -7.29 -17.24 2.76
CA LYS A 179 -6.84 -16.16 1.86
C LYS A 179 -7.92 -15.09 1.75
N TYR A 180 -7.53 -13.86 2.00
CA TYR A 180 -8.42 -12.73 2.07
C TYR A 180 -7.92 -11.58 1.20
N TYR A 181 -8.84 -10.76 0.71
CA TYR A 181 -8.50 -9.48 0.10
C TYR A 181 -9.23 -8.34 0.82
N THR A 182 -8.65 -7.14 0.77
CA THR A 182 -9.33 -5.91 1.18
C THR A 182 -9.15 -4.84 0.12
N SER A 183 -10.14 -3.96 -0.03
CA SER A 183 -10.03 -2.76 -0.87
C SER A 183 -10.66 -1.58 -0.15
N PHE A 184 -9.92 -0.47 -0.09
CA PHE A 184 -10.41 0.78 0.49
C PHE A 184 -11.19 1.64 -0.51
N TYR A 185 -10.98 1.42 -1.81
CA TYR A 185 -11.45 2.33 -2.86
C TYR A 185 -12.42 1.67 -3.83
N ASP A 186 -12.21 0.39 -4.15
CA ASP A 186 -13.07 -0.32 -5.09
C ASP A 186 -14.25 -0.96 -4.36
N LYS A 187 -15.47 -0.50 -4.69
CA LYS A 187 -16.72 -1.09 -4.21
C LYS A 187 -17.08 -2.41 -4.91
N THR A 188 -16.39 -2.70 -6.02
CA THR A 188 -16.61 -3.92 -6.81
C THR A 188 -15.63 -5.01 -6.42
N GLY A 189 -16.12 -6.26 -6.40
CA GLY A 189 -15.28 -7.43 -6.21
C GLY A 189 -14.13 -7.52 -7.22
N PRO A 190 -13.10 -8.34 -6.93
CA PRO A 190 -12.00 -8.55 -7.85
C PRO A 190 -12.52 -9.12 -9.16
N ARG A 191 -11.90 -8.69 -10.26
CA ARG A 191 -12.14 -9.26 -11.59
C ARG A 191 -10.99 -10.16 -12.04
N ASN A 192 -10.03 -10.41 -11.15
CA ASN A 192 -8.80 -11.16 -11.43
C ASN A 192 -8.95 -12.61 -10.95
N ASP A 193 -8.79 -13.54 -11.88
CA ASP A 193 -8.86 -14.98 -11.69
C ASP A 193 -7.96 -15.51 -10.54
N ILE A 194 -6.82 -14.87 -10.28
CA ILE A 194 -5.90 -15.21 -9.16
C ILE A 194 -6.59 -15.00 -7.79
N LEU A 195 -7.51 -14.03 -7.71
CA LEU A 195 -8.23 -13.66 -6.50
C LEU A 195 -9.60 -14.33 -6.39
N ASP A 196 -10.01 -15.15 -7.36
CA ASP A 196 -11.33 -15.80 -7.35
C ASP A 196 -11.57 -16.66 -6.10
N THR A 197 -10.51 -17.25 -5.54
CA THR A 197 -10.60 -18.06 -4.33
C THR A 197 -10.38 -17.28 -3.03
N PHE A 198 -10.19 -15.94 -3.11
CA PHE A 198 -9.98 -15.10 -1.95
C PHE A 198 -11.31 -14.59 -1.40
N LYS A 199 -11.45 -14.62 -0.07
CA LYS A 199 -12.62 -14.09 0.63
C LYS A 199 -12.43 -12.58 0.87
N PRO A 200 -13.47 -11.74 0.81
CA PRO A 200 -13.35 -10.36 1.28
C PRO A 200 -13.10 -10.35 2.79
N MET A 201 -12.11 -9.60 3.26
CA MET A 201 -11.91 -9.31 4.68
C MET A 201 -13.08 -8.48 5.18
N ARG A 202 -13.83 -8.97 6.17
CA ARG A 202 -14.92 -8.21 6.79
C ARG A 202 -14.46 -7.54 8.07
N GLU A 203 -13.80 -8.30 8.93
CA GLU A 203 -13.26 -7.82 10.19
C GLU A 203 -12.12 -8.69 10.70
N VAL A 204 -11.42 -8.21 11.74
CA VAL A 204 -10.49 -9.02 12.54
C VAL A 204 -11.06 -9.23 13.93
N VAL A 205 -11.13 -10.48 14.36
CA VAL A 205 -11.64 -10.90 15.68
C VAL A 205 -10.60 -11.81 16.32
N LEU A 206 -10.08 -11.40 17.47
CA LEU A 206 -9.05 -12.16 18.22
C LEU A 206 -7.85 -12.56 17.35
N GLY A 207 -7.43 -11.62 16.48
CA GLY A 207 -6.29 -11.73 15.60
C GLY A 207 -6.50 -12.50 14.30
N GLU A 208 -7.73 -12.96 14.03
CA GLU A 208 -8.06 -13.65 12.77
C GLU A 208 -9.02 -12.84 11.92
N ILE A 209 -8.81 -12.87 10.61
CA ILE A 209 -9.77 -12.39 9.62
C ILE A 209 -10.98 -13.32 9.59
N ARG A 210 -12.18 -12.73 9.57
CA ARG A 210 -13.48 -13.39 9.40
C ARG A 210 -14.30 -12.75 8.29
#